data_AF-A0A0D0DBA7-F1
#
_entry.id   AF-A0A0D0DBA7-F1
#
_cell.length_a   1.000
_cell.length_b   1.000
_cell.length_c   1.000
_cell.angle_alpha   90.00
_cell.angle_beta   90.00
_cell.angle_gamma   90.00
#
_symmetry.space_group_name_H-M   'P 1'
#
loop_
_entity.id
_entity.type
_entity.pdbx_description
1 polymer ?
#
loop_
_entity_poly.entity_id
_entity_poly.type
_entity_poly.pdbx_seq_one_letter_code
_entity_poly.pdbx_strand_id
1 'polypeptide(L)'
;LVPYKDISTTNLSVNKDVTEENQFSQDTDSLPWFWRMEGAGGDCTSAWMGECRFLFQINWLKAKARYCWWREELRLVRHEMSWVQKWFQNQEEEWKRRVSESQDRGHKAYAERKVHLYHSYMEDAAKRLQGKRSS
;
A
#
# COMPACT_ATOMS: atom_id res chain seq x y z
N LEU A 1 -54.73 -7.47 33.40
CA LEU A 1 -53.70 -8.53 33.28
C LEU A 1 -53.63 -8.91 31.81
N VAL A 2 -52.59 -8.46 31.11
CA VAL A 2 -52.40 -8.74 29.67
C VAL A 2 -51.64 -10.07 29.55
N PRO A 3 -52.10 -11.04 28.72
CA PRO A 3 -51.41 -12.31 28.60
C PRO A 3 -50.08 -12.14 27.86
N TYR A 4 -49.06 -12.87 28.31
CA TYR A 4 -47.74 -12.94 27.68
C TYR A 4 -47.88 -13.53 26.26
N LYS A 5 -47.37 -12.81 25.27
CA LYS A 5 -47.38 -13.22 23.85
C LYS A 5 -46.03 -13.87 23.54
N ASP A 6 -46.07 -15.13 23.13
CA ASP A 6 -44.86 -15.92 22.89
C ASP A 6 -44.16 -15.46 21.61
N ILE A 7 -42.83 -15.26 21.69
CA ILE A 7 -42.04 -14.68 20.60
C ILE A 7 -41.60 -15.82 19.68
N SER A 8 -42.29 -15.99 18.56
CA SER A 8 -41.91 -16.94 17.51
C SER A 8 -40.60 -16.53 16.82
N THR A 9 -39.75 -17.50 16.46
CA THR A 9 -38.46 -17.33 15.78
C THR A 9 -38.52 -16.57 14.46
N THR A 10 -39.70 -16.50 13.84
CA THR A 10 -39.96 -15.66 12.65
C THR A 10 -39.94 -14.15 12.94
N ASN A 11 -40.07 -13.72 14.20
CA ASN A 11 -39.92 -12.31 14.61
C ASN A 11 -38.47 -11.95 14.98
N LEU A 12 -37.56 -12.93 15.03
CA LEU A 12 -36.14 -12.71 15.29
C LEU A 12 -35.32 -12.48 14.01
N SER A 13 -35.95 -12.45 12.82
CA SER A 13 -35.23 -12.07 11.61
C SER A 13 -35.05 -10.55 11.58
N VAL A 14 -33.86 -10.12 11.98
CA VAL A 14 -33.38 -8.75 11.78
C VAL A 14 -33.49 -8.41 10.29
N ASN A 15 -34.24 -7.35 9.97
CA ASN A 15 -34.22 -6.76 8.64
C ASN A 15 -32.80 -6.24 8.38
N LYS A 16 -32.05 -6.95 7.52
CA LYS A 16 -30.66 -6.64 7.18
C LYS A 16 -30.51 -5.44 6.22
N ASP A 17 -31.59 -4.71 5.97
CA ASP A 17 -31.67 -3.77 4.85
C ASP A 17 -31.24 -2.33 5.21
N VAL A 18 -30.61 -2.10 6.38
CA VAL A 18 -30.38 -0.71 6.85
C VAL A 18 -28.94 -0.37 7.21
N THR A 19 -28.01 -1.30 7.30
CA THR A 19 -26.60 -0.93 7.50
C THR A 19 -25.72 -2.01 6.91
N GLU A 20 -25.12 -1.73 5.75
CA GLU A 20 -23.68 -1.88 5.46
C GLU A 20 -23.46 -1.59 3.96
N GLU A 21 -22.89 -0.42 3.66
CA GLU A 21 -22.54 0.05 2.31
C GLU A 21 -21.29 -0.67 1.73
N ASN A 22 -21.07 -1.94 2.10
CA ASN A 22 -19.90 -2.71 1.67
C ASN A 22 -20.15 -4.22 1.70
N GLN A 23 -21.27 -4.68 1.13
CA GLN A 23 -21.51 -6.11 0.95
C GLN A 23 -20.74 -6.60 -0.29
N PHE A 24 -19.47 -6.93 -0.09
CA PHE A 24 -18.68 -7.67 -1.07
C PHE A 24 -19.30 -9.07 -1.22
N SER A 25 -19.81 -9.35 -2.43
CA SER A 25 -20.28 -10.64 -2.96
C SER A 25 -21.51 -11.28 -2.28
N GLN A 26 -22.68 -11.00 -2.86
CA GLN A 26 -23.78 -11.97 -2.88
C GLN A 26 -23.38 -13.16 -3.77
N ASP A 27 -23.56 -14.37 -3.25
CA ASP A 27 -23.34 -15.65 -3.92
C ASP A 27 -24.11 -15.74 -5.24
N THR A 28 -23.44 -15.37 -6.33
CA THR A 28 -23.86 -15.78 -7.65
C THR A 28 -22.68 -16.51 -8.27
N ASP A 29 -22.76 -17.84 -8.34
CA ASP A 29 -21.86 -18.70 -9.13
C ASP A 29 -21.82 -18.32 -10.63
N SER A 30 -22.65 -17.35 -11.02
CA SER A 30 -22.62 -16.76 -12.34
C SER A 30 -21.58 -15.64 -12.43
N LEU A 31 -20.66 -15.77 -13.39
CA LEU A 31 -19.70 -14.72 -13.73
C LEU A 31 -20.40 -13.36 -13.95
N PRO A 32 -19.76 -12.24 -13.55
CA PRO A 32 -20.27 -10.90 -13.83
C PRO A 32 -20.68 -10.72 -15.30
N TRP A 33 -21.72 -9.93 -15.55
CA TRP A 33 -22.36 -9.77 -16.87
C TRP A 33 -21.38 -9.35 -17.99
N PHE A 34 -20.38 -8.54 -17.68
CA PHE A 34 -19.36 -8.12 -18.65
C PHE A 34 -18.38 -9.24 -19.06
N TRP A 35 -18.40 -10.39 -18.36
CA TRP A 35 -17.66 -11.61 -18.70
C TRP A 35 -18.54 -12.70 -19.34
N ARG A 36 -19.83 -12.43 -19.57
CA ARG A 36 -20.72 -13.35 -20.27
C ARG A 36 -20.50 -13.19 -21.77
N MET A 37 -19.98 -14.23 -22.42
CA MET A 37 -19.92 -14.34 -23.87
C MET A 37 -21.23 -14.96 -24.36
N GLU A 38 -22.34 -14.21 -24.28
CA GLU A 38 -23.55 -14.57 -25.03
C GLU A 38 -23.24 -14.37 -26.53
N GLY A 39 -22.87 -15.45 -27.22
CA GLY A 39 -22.63 -15.41 -28.66
C GLY A 39 -21.57 -16.38 -29.22
N ALA A 40 -20.78 -17.05 -28.38
CA ALA A 40 -19.91 -18.13 -28.87
C ALA A 40 -20.74 -19.42 -29.00
N GLY A 41 -21.32 -19.62 -30.18
CA GLY A 41 -22.21 -20.73 -30.47
C GLY A 41 -21.58 -22.10 -30.26
N GLY A 42 -22.42 -23.05 -29.85
CA GLY A 42 -22.08 -24.47 -29.77
C GLY A 42 -21.65 -24.89 -28.37
N ASP A 43 -22.35 -25.90 -27.86
CA ASP A 43 -22.27 -26.56 -26.56
C ASP A 43 -20.89 -27.22 -26.28
N CYS A 44 -19.84 -26.41 -26.27
CA CYS A 44 -18.46 -26.85 -26.03
C CYS A 44 -17.84 -26.18 -24.81
N THR A 45 -18.62 -25.48 -23.97
CA THR A 45 -18.12 -24.85 -22.74
C THR A 45 -17.91 -25.92 -21.67
N SER A 46 -16.92 -26.79 -21.84
CA SER A 46 -16.54 -27.75 -20.82
C SER A 46 -16.20 -27.00 -19.52
N ALA A 47 -16.54 -27.57 -18.36
CA ALA A 47 -16.19 -27.02 -17.05
C ALA A 47 -14.70 -26.60 -16.99
N TRP A 48 -13.84 -27.37 -17.66
CA TRP A 48 -12.42 -27.09 -17.85
C TRP A 48 -12.12 -25.75 -18.55
N MET A 49 -12.86 -25.37 -19.61
CA MET A 49 -12.69 -24.04 -20.24
C MET A 49 -13.14 -22.90 -19.32
N GLY A 50 -14.15 -23.13 -18.46
CA GLY A 50 -14.57 -22.18 -17.44
C GLY A 50 -13.51 -21.95 -16.37
N GLU A 51 -12.95 -23.04 -15.84
CA GLU A 51 -11.87 -23.03 -14.86
C GLU A 51 -10.60 -22.38 -15.43
N CYS A 52 -10.16 -22.79 -16.63
CA CYS A 52 -9.01 -22.18 -17.28
C CYS A 52 -9.20 -20.68 -17.47
N ARG A 53 -10.36 -20.23 -17.96
CA ARG A 53 -10.67 -18.80 -18.13
C ARG A 53 -10.61 -18.02 -16.81
N PHE A 54 -11.26 -18.53 -15.77
CA PHE A 54 -11.26 -17.89 -14.46
C PHE A 54 -9.84 -17.80 -13.88
N LEU A 55 -9.04 -18.86 -14.01
CA LEU A 55 -7.64 -18.87 -13.59
C LEU A 55 -6.79 -17.86 -14.38
N PHE A 56 -6.93 -17.79 -15.70
CA PHE A 56 -6.19 -16.81 -16.52
C PHE A 56 -6.59 -15.37 -16.19
N GLN A 57 -7.87 -15.09 -15.99
CA GLN A 57 -8.37 -13.76 -15.62
C GLN A 57 -7.91 -13.34 -14.23
N ILE A 58 -8.03 -14.22 -13.23
CA ILE A 58 -7.52 -13.96 -11.88
C ILE A 58 -6.01 -13.77 -11.90
N ASN A 59 -5.28 -14.60 -12.64
CA ASN A 59 -3.84 -14.46 -12.73
C ASN A 59 -3.45 -13.12 -13.37
N TRP A 60 -4.15 -12.69 -14.42
CA TRP A 60 -3.96 -11.37 -15.02
C TRP A 60 -4.30 -10.23 -14.05
N LEU A 61 -5.42 -10.30 -13.33
CA LEU A 61 -5.80 -9.29 -12.32
C LEU A 61 -4.76 -9.21 -11.20
N LYS A 62 -4.28 -10.36 -10.70
CA LYS A 62 -3.21 -10.43 -9.71
C LYS A 62 -1.91 -9.84 -10.24
N ALA A 63 -1.54 -10.15 -11.48
CA ALA A 63 -0.34 -9.58 -12.12
C ALA A 63 -0.46 -8.07 -12.31
N LYS A 64 -1.63 -7.57 -12.73
CA LYS A 64 -1.91 -6.15 -12.89
C LYS A 64 -1.90 -5.42 -11.54
N ALA A 65 -2.50 -5.99 -10.50
CA ALA A 65 -2.48 -5.44 -9.15
C ALA A 65 -1.05 -5.33 -8.62
N ARG A 66 -0.25 -6.39 -8.76
CA ARG A 66 1.19 -6.35 -8.44
C ARG A 66 1.90 -5.26 -9.21
N TYR A 67 1.71 -5.17 -10.53
CA TYR A 67 2.33 -4.14 -11.35
C TYR A 67 1.98 -2.73 -10.88
N CYS A 68 0.70 -2.46 -10.61
CA CYS A 68 0.26 -1.17 -10.09
C CYS A 68 0.89 -0.86 -8.72
N TRP A 69 1.01 -1.85 -7.84
CA TRP A 69 1.64 -1.68 -6.54
C TRP A 69 3.14 -1.41 -6.68
N TRP A 70 3.88 -2.21 -7.46
CA TRP A 70 5.29 -1.97 -7.74
C TRP A 70 5.55 -0.58 -8.31
N ARG A 71 4.66 -0.11 -9.19
CA ARG A 71 4.75 1.24 -9.76
C ARG A 71 4.59 2.32 -8.69
N GLU A 72 3.69 2.12 -7.74
CA GLU A 72 3.49 3.05 -6.63
C GLU A 72 4.62 2.99 -5.62
N GLU A 73 5.04 1.79 -5.23
CA GLU A 73 6.18 1.54 -4.35
C GLU A 73 7.44 2.21 -4.90
N LEU A 74 7.69 2.11 -6.21
CA LEU A 74 8.84 2.77 -6.84
C LEU A 74 8.78 4.30 -6.68
N ARG A 75 7.59 4.91 -6.72
CA ARG A 75 7.43 6.35 -6.50
C ARG A 75 7.67 6.71 -5.03
N LEU A 76 7.10 5.94 -4.10
CA LEU A 76 7.27 6.12 -2.66
C LEU A 76 8.75 6.01 -2.28
N VAL A 77 9.43 4.93 -2.68
CA VAL A 77 10.85 4.71 -2.38
C VAL A 77 11.72 5.85 -2.93
N ARG A 78 11.46 6.36 -4.13
CA ARG A 78 12.19 7.52 -4.68
C ARG A 78 12.01 8.78 -3.83
N HIS A 79 10.78 8.99 -3.36
CA HIS A 79 10.47 10.11 -2.48
C HIS A 79 11.15 9.92 -1.11
N GLU A 80 11.01 8.75 -0.47
CA GLU A 80 11.67 8.42 0.80
C GLU A 80 13.19 8.60 0.74
N MET A 81 13.83 8.16 -0.35
CA MET A 81 15.27 8.36 -0.53
C MET A 81 15.65 9.85 -0.62
N SER A 82 14.79 10.68 -1.22
CA SER A 82 14.98 12.13 -1.23
C SER A 82 14.76 12.74 0.16
N TRP A 83 13.82 12.19 0.94
CA TRP A 83 13.58 12.60 2.33
C TRP A 83 14.75 12.25 3.24
N VAL A 84 15.39 11.10 3.06
CA VAL A 84 16.57 10.70 3.82
C VAL A 84 17.72 11.71 3.64
N GLN A 85 17.94 12.20 2.41
CA GLN A 85 18.93 13.26 2.17
C GLN A 85 18.60 14.54 2.94
N LYS A 86 17.34 15.00 2.84
CA LYS A 86 16.87 16.19 3.58
C LYS A 86 16.98 16.01 5.09
N TRP A 87 16.73 14.80 5.59
CA TRP A 87 16.87 14.48 7.00
C TRP A 87 18.32 14.61 7.46
N PHE A 88 19.28 14.08 6.69
CA PHE A 88 20.70 14.24 7.01
C PHE A 88 21.14 15.71 7.00
N GLN A 89 20.67 16.48 6.02
CA GLN A 89 20.93 17.92 5.96
C GLN A 89 20.39 18.63 7.22
N ASN A 90 19.14 18.35 7.60
CA ASN A 90 18.56 18.93 8.81
C ASN A 90 19.33 18.53 10.08
N GLN A 91 19.82 17.28 10.17
CA GLN A 91 20.67 16.85 11.28
C GLN A 91 22.00 17.63 11.28
N GLU A 92 22.64 17.81 10.14
CA GLU A 92 23.86 18.60 10.02
C GLU A 92 23.66 20.04 10.52
N GLU A 93 22.59 20.70 10.09
CA GLU A 93 22.22 22.05 10.50
C GLU A 93 21.96 22.14 12.02
N GLU A 94 21.27 21.13 12.56
CA GLU A 94 21.01 21.03 14.00
C GLU A 94 22.30 20.88 14.82
N TRP A 95 23.25 20.08 14.35
CA TRP A 95 24.55 19.96 15.02
C TRP A 95 25.40 21.22 14.85
N LYS A 96 25.35 21.91 13.70
CA LYS A 96 25.99 23.23 13.52
C LYS A 96 25.44 24.26 14.51
N ARG A 97 24.12 24.28 14.70
CA ARG A 97 23.47 25.14 15.72
C ARG A 97 24.03 24.83 17.12
N ARG A 98 24.12 23.57 17.50
CA ARG A 98 24.67 23.15 18.81
C ARG A 98 26.15 23.51 19.00
N VAL A 99 26.96 23.47 17.94
CA VAL A 99 28.35 23.98 17.97
C VAL A 99 28.37 25.47 18.30
N SER A 100 27.46 26.24 17.71
CA SER A 100 27.38 27.70 17.94
C SER A 100 26.92 28.06 19.36
N GLU A 101 26.02 27.27 19.94
CA GLU A 101 25.44 27.50 21.27
C GLU A 101 26.31 26.98 22.43
N SER A 102 27.15 25.98 22.19
CA SER A 102 27.99 25.40 23.23
C SER A 102 29.13 26.33 23.63
N GLN A 103 29.42 26.46 24.92
CA GLN A 103 30.58 27.20 25.42
C GLN A 103 31.76 26.28 25.76
N ASP A 104 31.50 24.98 25.97
CA ASP A 104 32.54 24.01 26.31
C ASP A 104 33.26 23.49 25.06
N ARG A 105 34.60 23.51 25.10
CA ARG A 105 35.46 23.07 24.00
C ARG A 105 35.28 21.59 23.69
N GLY A 106 35.03 20.75 24.70
CA GLY A 106 34.83 19.32 24.51
C GLY A 106 33.55 19.02 23.73
N HIS A 107 32.44 19.64 24.15
CA HIS A 107 31.16 19.54 23.46
C HIS A 107 31.19 20.10 22.04
N LYS A 108 31.90 21.22 21.81
CA LYS A 108 32.12 21.74 20.44
C LYS A 108 32.83 20.74 19.55
N ALA A 109 33.97 20.21 19.99
CA ALA A 109 34.74 19.25 19.19
C ALA A 109 33.93 17.98 18.86
N TYR A 110 33.08 17.51 19.78
CA TYR A 110 32.18 16.39 19.50
C TYR A 110 31.09 16.75 18.49
N ALA A 111 30.45 17.90 18.65
CA ALA A 111 29.39 18.34 17.75
C ALA A 111 29.93 18.65 16.33
N GLU A 112 31.13 19.22 16.21
CA GLU A 112 31.83 19.41 14.92
C GLU A 112 32.09 18.06 14.22
N ARG A 113 32.54 17.04 14.95
CA ARG A 113 32.67 15.68 14.39
C ARG A 113 31.34 15.14 13.88
N LYS A 114 30.23 15.41 14.57
CA LYS A 114 28.89 14.99 14.12
C LYS A 114 28.46 15.72 12.85
N VAL A 115 28.71 17.02 12.74
CA VAL A 115 28.47 17.78 11.51
C VAL A 115 29.18 17.12 10.31
N HIS A 116 30.48 16.86 10.44
CA HIS A 116 31.24 16.20 9.37
C HIS A 116 30.72 14.79 9.02
N LEU A 117 30.29 14.02 10.02
CA LEU A 117 29.72 12.69 9.81
C LEU A 117 28.40 12.73 9.03
N TYR A 118 27.49 13.62 9.39
CA TYR A 118 26.22 13.73 8.69
C TYR A 118 26.38 14.29 7.28
N HIS A 119 27.33 15.20 7.09
CA HIS A 119 27.72 15.69 5.76
C HIS A 119 28.22 14.53 4.86
N SER A 120 29.11 13.68 5.35
CA SER A 120 29.61 12.54 4.55
C SER A 120 28.51 11.54 4.22
N TYR A 121 27.60 11.26 5.15
CA TYR A 121 26.44 10.41 4.88
C TYR A 121 25.50 10.98 3.83
N MET A 122 25.27 12.30 3.84
CA MET A 122 24.48 12.97 2.82
C MET A 122 25.14 12.83 1.43
N GLU A 123 26.45 13.08 1.33
CA GLU A 123 27.19 12.92 0.07
C GLU A 123 27.14 11.49 -0.47
N ASP A 124 27.36 10.50 0.39
CA ASP A 124 27.30 9.09 0.02
C ASP A 124 25.90 8.66 -0.41
N ALA A 125 24.86 9.13 0.29
CA ALA A 125 23.48 8.91 -0.10
C ALA A 125 23.20 9.52 -1.48
N ALA A 126 23.64 10.75 -1.73
CA ALA A 126 23.47 11.43 -3.01
C ALA A 126 24.17 10.69 -4.15
N LYS A 127 25.42 10.25 -3.96
CA LYS A 127 26.17 9.46 -4.96
C LYS A 127 25.46 8.15 -5.30
N ARG A 128 25.00 7.40 -4.29
CA ARG A 128 24.25 6.14 -4.49
C ARG A 128 22.93 6.36 -5.22
N LEU A 129 22.26 7.47 -4.96
CA LEU A 129 21.01 7.84 -5.62
C LEU A 129 21.22 8.27 -7.07
N GLN A 130 22.28 9.01 -7.37
CA GLN A 130 22.63 9.39 -8.74
C GLN A 130 23.02 8.18 -9.57
N GLY A 131 23.89 7.30 -9.05
CA GLY A 131 24.31 6.08 -9.75
C GLY A 131 23.15 5.14 -10.12
N LYS A 132 22.09 5.10 -9.29
CA LYS A 132 20.87 4.34 -9.58
C LYS A 132 19.88 5.02 -10.55
N ARG A 133 20.00 6.33 -10.81
CA ARG A 133 19.12 7.06 -11.75
C ARG A 133 19.65 7.06 -13.18
N SER A 134 20.95 6.81 -13.36
CA SER A 134 21.66 6.77 -14.65
C SER A 134 21.87 5.36 -15.23
N SER A 135 21.42 4.32 -14.52
CA SER A 135 21.37 2.92 -14.98
C SER A 135 19.93 2.51 -15.30
#